data_AF-F9XJL9-F1
#
_entry.id   AF-F9XJL9-F1
#
_cell.length_a   1.000
_cell.length_b   1.000
_cell.length_c   1.000
_cell.angle_alpha   90.00
_cell.angle_beta   90.00
_cell.angle_gamma   90.00
#
_symmetry.space_group_name_H-M   'P 1'
#
loop_
_entity.id
_entity.type
_entity.pdbx_description
1 polymer ?
#
loop_
_entity_poly.entity_id
_entity_poly.type
_entity_poly.pdbx_seq_one_letter_code
_entity_poly.pdbx_strand_id
1 'polypeptide(L)'
;MSEVAGELWLLLIQLAHKVKRAEDCLPRVRSTASRDMVEDFLDSGERLWQRFNKLLKICENYMWKAAKKESGNAKNVTMGKNSGCEFVDAIFGRDRELARTEKMMTGMRLWSMRFDANCEDILRNPSA
;
A
#
# COMPACT_ATOMS: atom_id res chain seq x y z
N MET A 1 5.68 -17.41 2.48
CA MET A 1 4.44 -16.70 2.06
C MET A 1 3.75 -16.01 3.23
N SER A 2 3.43 -16.72 4.32
CA SER A 2 2.73 -16.13 5.49
C SER A 2 3.49 -14.96 6.12
N GLU A 3 4.81 -15.03 6.22
CA GLU A 3 5.65 -13.96 6.77
C GLU A 3 5.58 -12.67 5.94
N VAL A 4 5.80 -12.75 4.62
CA VAL A 4 5.71 -11.62 3.70
C VAL A 4 4.31 -11.00 3.70
N ALA A 5 3.27 -11.82 3.74
CA ALA A 5 1.88 -11.34 3.80
C ALA A 5 1.58 -10.60 5.12
N GLY A 6 2.02 -11.15 6.25
CA GLY A 6 1.88 -10.52 7.56
C GLY A 6 2.65 -9.20 7.63
N GLU A 7 3.87 -9.17 7.11
CA GLU A 7 4.66 -7.95 7.07
C GLU A 7 4.04 -6.88 6.16
N LEU A 8 3.55 -7.24 4.97
CA LEU A 8 2.84 -6.32 4.09
C LEU A 8 1.63 -5.71 4.82
N TRP A 9 0.86 -6.54 5.53
CA TRP A 9 -0.29 -6.08 6.29
C TRP A 9 0.08 -5.04 7.36
N LEU A 10 1.15 -5.31 8.13
CA LEU A 10 1.65 -4.37 9.13
C LEU A 10 2.13 -3.05 8.50
N LEU A 11 2.80 -3.11 7.35
CA LEU A 11 3.24 -1.91 6.62
C LEU A 11 2.05 -1.07 6.13
N LEU A 12 0.97 -1.70 5.67
CA LEU A 12 -0.25 -1.00 5.24
C LEU A 12 -0.96 -0.32 6.42
N ILE A 13 -1.04 -0.99 7.58
CA ILE A 13 -1.57 -0.39 8.82
C ILE A 13 -0.74 0.83 9.23
N GLN A 14 0.58 0.69 9.23
CA GLN A 14 1.48 1.79 9.59
C GLN A 14 1.34 2.97 8.64
N LEU A 15 1.32 2.73 7.33
CA LEU A 15 1.12 3.77 6.33
C LEU A 15 -0.20 4.51 6.54
N ALA A 16 -1.32 3.78 6.68
CA ALA A 16 -2.64 4.36 6.93
C ALA A 16 -2.66 5.21 8.20
N HIS A 17 -2.10 4.69 9.29
CA HIS A 17 -2.06 5.39 10.57
C HIS A 17 -1.24 6.68 10.50
N LYS A 18 -0.04 6.63 9.93
CA LYS A 18 0.86 7.79 9.83
C LYS A 18 0.29 8.87 8.91
N VAL A 19 -0.26 8.50 7.75
CA VAL A 19 -0.95 9.42 6.84
C VAL A 19 -2.11 10.10 7.56
N LYS A 20 -3.00 9.32 8.18
CA LYS A 20 -4.17 9.87 8.87
C LYS A 20 -3.77 10.83 10.00
N ARG A 21 -2.78 10.44 10.81
CA ARG A 21 -2.27 11.29 11.89
C ARG A 21 -1.68 12.60 11.35
N ALA A 22 -0.95 12.56 10.24
CA ALA A 22 -0.41 13.76 9.61
C ALA A 22 -1.52 14.67 9.08
N GLU A 23 -2.50 14.13 8.36
CA GLU A 23 -3.66 14.88 7.85
C GLU A 23 -4.41 15.60 8.98
N ASP A 24 -4.70 14.89 10.08
CA ASP A 24 -5.42 15.42 11.24
C ASP A 24 -4.60 16.45 12.04
N CYS A 25 -3.27 16.44 11.89
CA CYS A 25 -2.38 17.38 12.58
C CYS A 25 -2.06 18.61 11.73
N LEU A 26 -2.02 18.48 10.41
CA LEU A 26 -1.58 19.51 9.48
C LEU A 26 -2.23 20.89 9.69
N PRO A 27 -3.55 21.03 10.00
CA PRO A 27 -4.16 22.33 10.26
C PRO A 27 -3.61 23.05 11.49
N ARG A 28 -2.97 22.33 12.42
CA ARG A 28 -2.39 22.86 13.65
C ARG A 28 -0.92 23.28 13.48
N VAL A 29 -0.27 22.87 12.39
CA VAL A 29 1.15 23.15 12.12
C VAL A 29 1.32 24.61 11.72
N ARG A 30 2.00 25.40 12.55
CA ARG A 30 2.17 26.86 12.34
C ARG A 30 3.37 27.23 11.49
N SER A 31 4.48 26.51 11.65
CA SER A 31 5.69 26.72 10.84
C SER A 31 5.44 26.31 9.40
N THR A 32 5.64 27.22 8.45
CA THR A 32 5.51 26.95 7.01
C THR A 32 6.45 25.81 6.59
N ALA A 33 7.73 25.86 6.99
CA ALA A 33 8.69 24.81 6.64
C ALA A 33 8.28 23.43 7.20
N SER A 34 7.74 23.39 8.42
CA SER A 34 7.24 22.14 9.02
C SER A 34 5.99 21.63 8.30
N ARG A 35 5.12 22.55 7.85
CA ARG A 35 3.92 22.21 7.09
C ARG A 35 4.29 21.62 5.73
N ASP A 36 5.17 22.29 4.99
CA ASP A 36 5.67 21.84 3.68
C ASP A 36 6.29 20.43 3.81
N MET A 37 7.09 20.21 4.87
CA MET A 37 7.65 18.89 5.16
C MET A 37 6.59 17.82 5.35
N VAL A 38 5.54 18.07 6.13
CA VAL A 38 4.46 17.10 6.35
C VAL A 38 3.65 16.87 5.07
N GLU A 39 3.38 17.92 4.29
CA GLU A 39 2.69 17.83 3.00
C GLU A 39 3.48 16.97 1.99
N ASP A 40 4.80 17.14 1.89
CA ASP A 40 5.67 16.30 1.05
C ASP A 40 5.61 14.82 1.44
N PHE A 41 5.51 14.53 2.74
CA PHE A 41 5.36 13.17 3.24
C PHE A 41 3.97 12.59 2.96
N LEU A 42 2.91 13.38 3.06
CA LEU A 42 1.55 12.98 2.68
C LEU A 42 1.48 12.64 1.19
N ASP A 43 2.03 13.50 0.33
CA ASP A 43 2.09 13.29 -1.12
C ASP A 43 2.88 12.02 -1.48
N SER A 44 4.01 11.79 -0.81
CA SER A 44 4.80 10.57 -1.03
C SER A 44 4.14 9.31 -0.45
N GLY A 45 3.37 9.43 0.62
CA GLY A 45 2.54 8.37 1.18
C GLY A 45 1.40 7.97 0.23
N GLU A 46 0.73 8.95 -0.36
CA GLU A 46 -0.30 8.72 -1.38
C GLU A 46 0.26 8.03 -2.63
N ARG A 47 1.49 8.39 -3.05
CA ARG A 47 2.18 7.65 -4.13
C ARG A 47 2.42 6.18 -3.79
N LEU A 48 2.60 5.82 -2.52
CA LEU A 48 2.69 4.41 -2.10
C LEU A 48 1.33 3.71 -2.17
N TRP A 49 0.25 4.38 -1.75
CA TRP A 49 -1.12 3.88 -1.92
C TRP A 49 -1.46 3.60 -3.37
N GLN A 50 -1.12 4.53 -4.27
CA GLN A 50 -1.34 4.36 -5.71
C GLN A 50 -0.57 3.17 -6.28
N ARG A 51 0.67 2.93 -5.80
CA ARG A 51 1.45 1.74 -6.19
C ARG A 51 0.79 0.45 -5.70
N PHE A 52 0.28 0.44 -4.47
CA PHE A 52 -0.45 -0.71 -3.92
C PHE A 52 -1.74 -0.98 -4.71
N ASN A 53 -2.54 0.05 -4.97
CA ASN A 53 -3.75 -0.05 -5.79
C ASN A 53 -3.45 -0.58 -7.20
N LYS A 54 -2.34 -0.15 -7.81
CA LYS A 54 -1.88 -0.69 -9.09
C LYS A 54 -1.51 -2.17 -9.01
N LEU A 55 -0.84 -2.60 -7.94
CA LEU A 55 -0.54 -4.01 -7.69
C LEU A 55 -1.84 -4.83 -7.55
N LEU A 56 -2.82 -4.37 -6.77
CA LEU A 56 -4.11 -5.05 -6.63
C LEU A 56 -4.83 -5.22 -7.97
N LYS A 57 -4.85 -4.18 -8.82
CA LYS A 57 -5.42 -4.25 -10.17
C LYS A 57 -4.69 -5.27 -11.07
N ILE A 58 -3.38 -5.40 -10.92
CA ILE A 58 -2.62 -6.43 -11.63
C ILE A 58 -3.03 -7.82 -11.15
N CYS A 59 -3.13 -8.02 -9.82
CA CYS A 59 -3.62 -9.28 -9.24
C CYS A 59 -5.04 -9.61 -9.71
N GLU A 60 -5.94 -8.63 -9.80
CA GLU A 60 -7.29 -8.80 -10.33
C GLU A 60 -7.29 -9.34 -11.78
N ASN A 61 -6.35 -8.91 -12.63
CA ASN A 61 -6.22 -9.44 -13.99
C ASN A 61 -5.85 -10.93 -14.00
N TYR A 62 -5.02 -11.40 -13.05
CA TYR A 62 -4.73 -12.83 -12.91
C TYR A 62 -5.99 -13.60 -12.52
N MET A 63 -6.75 -13.07 -11.55
CA MET A 63 -8.03 -13.66 -11.13
C MET A 63 -9.01 -13.77 -12.31
N TRP A 64 -9.11 -12.74 -13.16
CA TRP A 64 -10.01 -12.74 -14.32
C TRP A 64 -9.55 -13.73 -15.39
N LYS A 65 -8.24 -13.86 -15.61
CA LYS A 65 -7.69 -14.87 -16.54
C LYS A 65 -7.99 -16.29 -16.06
N ALA A 66 -7.81 -16.55 -14.76
CA ALA A 66 -8.16 -17.84 -14.17
C ALA A 66 -9.66 -18.14 -14.29
N ALA A 67 -10.52 -17.18 -13.92
CA ALA A 67 -11.97 -17.33 -14.02
C ALA A 67 -12.44 -17.60 -15.46
N LYS A 68 -11.88 -16.90 -16.46
CA LYS A 68 -12.15 -17.16 -17.88
C LYS A 68 -11.75 -18.57 -18.30
N LYS A 69 -10.59 -19.04 -17.85
CA LYS A 69 -10.10 -20.39 -18.14
C LYS A 69 -10.99 -21.47 -17.52
N GLU A 70 -11.45 -21.26 -16.29
CA GLU A 70 -12.37 -22.18 -15.60
C GLU A 70 -13.77 -22.19 -16.22
N SER A 71 -14.24 -21.05 -16.72
CA SER A 71 -15.61 -20.89 -17.26
C SER A 71 -15.76 -21.42 -18.69
N GLY A 72 -14.67 -21.72 -19.40
CA GLY A 72 -14.71 -22.18 -20.80
C GLY A 72 -15.47 -21.21 -21.71
N ASN A 73 -16.48 -21.71 -22.44
CA ASN A 73 -17.32 -20.93 -23.37
C ASN A 73 -18.55 -20.28 -22.71
N ALA A 74 -18.59 -20.12 -21.39
CA ALA A 74 -19.73 -19.49 -20.73
C ALA A 74 -19.91 -18.03 -21.18
N LYS A 75 -21.15 -17.64 -21.51
CA LYS A 75 -21.49 -16.26 -21.91
C LYS A 75 -21.21 -15.22 -20.82
N ASN A 76 -21.29 -15.62 -19.56
CA ASN A 76 -21.04 -14.77 -18.41
C ASN A 76 -19.94 -15.39 -17.54
N VAL A 77 -18.83 -14.70 -17.36
CA VAL A 77 -17.73 -15.11 -16.50
C VAL A 77 -17.84 -14.38 -15.17
N THR A 78 -17.88 -15.13 -14.07
CA THR A 78 -17.85 -14.59 -12.70
C THR A 78 -16.64 -15.13 -11.96
N MET A 79 -16.13 -14.36 -11.00
CA MET A 79 -15.05 -14.83 -10.13
C MET A 79 -15.56 -15.97 -9.25
N GLY A 80 -14.91 -17.13 -9.36
CA GLY A 80 -15.25 -18.34 -8.61
C GLY A 80 -14.50 -18.45 -7.29
N LYS A 81 -14.71 -19.57 -6.59
CA LYS A 81 -14.04 -19.85 -5.31
C LYS A 81 -12.50 -19.84 -5.40
N ASN A 82 -11.94 -20.13 -6.58
CA ASN A 82 -10.50 -20.17 -6.79
C ASN A 82 -9.85 -18.80 -7.01
N SER A 83 -10.64 -17.74 -7.27
CA SER A 83 -10.11 -16.40 -7.51
C SER A 83 -9.34 -15.85 -6.30
N GLY A 84 -9.72 -16.22 -5.07
CA GLY A 84 -8.97 -15.85 -3.86
C GLY A 84 -7.60 -16.51 -3.79
N CYS A 85 -7.49 -17.80 -4.13
CA CYS A 85 -6.21 -18.50 -4.20
C CYS A 85 -5.31 -17.89 -5.28
N GLU A 86 -5.90 -17.59 -6.44
CA GLU A 86 -5.18 -16.96 -7.56
C GLU A 86 -4.68 -15.55 -7.20
N PHE A 87 -5.44 -14.79 -6.38
CA PHE A 87 -4.97 -13.51 -5.86
C PHE A 87 -3.73 -13.67 -4.96
N VAL A 88 -3.77 -14.61 -4.03
CA VAL A 88 -2.65 -14.89 -3.11
C VAL A 88 -1.42 -15.35 -3.88
N ASP A 89 -1.60 -16.22 -4.88
CA ASP A 89 -0.50 -16.65 -5.74
C ASP A 89 0.01 -15.49 -6.62
N ALA A 90 -0.88 -14.65 -7.18
CA ALA A 90 -0.49 -13.48 -7.95
C ALA A 90 0.42 -12.52 -7.18
N ILE A 91 0.08 -12.23 -5.93
CA ILE A 91 0.78 -11.21 -5.13
C ILE A 91 2.03 -11.74 -4.41
N PHE A 92 2.04 -13.02 -3.98
CA PHE A 92 3.13 -13.62 -3.20
C PHE A 92 3.84 -14.79 -3.89
N GLY A 93 3.38 -15.22 -5.06
CA GLY A 93 4.00 -16.29 -5.85
C GLY A 93 5.32 -15.83 -6.48
N ARG A 94 6.33 -16.69 -6.40
CA ARG A 94 7.73 -16.38 -6.76
C ARG A 94 7.88 -15.87 -8.20
N ASP A 95 7.14 -16.47 -9.12
CA ASP A 95 7.22 -16.20 -10.56
C ASP A 95 6.15 -15.21 -11.05
N ARG A 96 5.52 -14.48 -10.13
CA ARG A 96 4.46 -13.50 -10.42
C ARG A 96 4.85 -12.11 -9.89
N GLU A 97 4.00 -11.47 -9.08
CA GLU A 97 4.24 -10.10 -8.63
C GLU A 97 5.04 -10.00 -7.33
N LEU A 98 5.57 -11.10 -6.78
CA LEU A 98 6.32 -11.10 -5.51
C LEU A 98 7.43 -10.04 -5.49
N ALA A 99 8.26 -9.98 -6.53
CA ALA A 99 9.35 -8.99 -6.61
C ALA A 99 8.83 -7.53 -6.61
N ARG A 100 7.66 -7.29 -7.22
CA ARG A 100 7.00 -5.98 -7.19
C ARG A 100 6.46 -5.67 -5.80
N THR A 101 5.85 -6.66 -5.14
CA THR A 101 5.37 -6.59 -3.76
C THR A 101 6.51 -6.23 -2.80
N GLU A 102 7.63 -6.95 -2.85
CA GLU A 102 8.80 -6.72 -1.98
C GLU A 102 9.45 -5.36 -2.23
N LYS A 103 9.54 -4.92 -3.49
CA LYS A 103 10.02 -3.58 -3.84
C LYS A 103 9.13 -2.48 -3.26
N MET A 104 7.81 -2.66 -3.32
CA MET A 104 6.86 -1.72 -2.71
C MET A 104 6.99 -1.70 -1.19
N MET A 105 7.07 -2.87 -0.55
CA MET A 105 7.27 -3.00 0.90
C MET A 105 8.57 -2.31 1.35
N THR A 106 9.65 -2.46 0.60
CA THR A 106 10.92 -1.76 0.87
C THR A 106 10.74 -0.24 0.80
N GLY A 107 9.97 0.26 -0.16
CA GLY A 107 9.60 1.67 -0.25
C GLY A 107 8.78 2.14 0.95
N MET A 108 7.82 1.34 1.42
CA MET A 108 7.01 1.65 2.62
C MET A 108 7.88 1.69 3.89
N ARG A 109 8.82 0.75 4.07
CA ARG A 109 9.76 0.76 5.21
C ARG A 109 10.61 2.02 5.22
N LEU A 110 11.20 2.38 4.08
CA LEU A 110 12.02 3.58 3.97
C LEU A 110 11.21 4.85 4.22
N TRP A 111 10.01 4.94 3.65
CA TRP A 111 9.10 6.06 3.89
C TRP A 111 8.73 6.18 5.36
N SER A 112 8.36 5.07 6.01
CA SER A 112 7.97 5.01 7.43
C SER A 112 9.09 5.51 8.34
N MET A 113 10.32 5.03 8.15
CA MET A 113 11.49 5.47 8.92
C MET A 113 11.76 6.97 8.73
N ARG A 114 11.67 7.47 7.49
CA ARG A 114 11.89 8.89 7.19
C ARG A 114 10.79 9.77 7.75
N PHE A 115 9.54 9.33 7.68
CA PHE A 115 8.41 10.03 8.28
C PHE A 115 8.64 10.18 9.78
N ASP A 116 9.06 9.12 10.47
CA ASP A 116 9.32 9.19 11.91
C ASP A 116 10.48 10.13 12.24
N ALA A 117 11.55 10.10 11.46
CA ALA A 117 12.70 10.98 11.68
C ALA A 117 12.40 12.47 11.44
N ASN A 118 11.46 12.81 10.55
CA ASN A 118 11.24 14.20 10.12
C ASN A 118 9.93 14.80 10.63
N CYS A 119 8.90 13.99 10.82
CA CYS A 119 7.55 14.46 11.15
C CYS A 119 7.16 14.21 12.61
N GLU A 120 7.79 13.27 13.33
CA GLU A 120 7.31 12.89 14.67
C GLU A 120 7.29 14.07 15.65
N ASP A 121 8.35 14.87 15.69
CA ASP A 121 8.43 16.05 16.58
C ASP A 121 7.45 17.16 16.16
N ILE A 122 7.29 17.38 14.85
CA ILE A 122 6.31 18.33 14.29
C ILE A 122 4.90 17.92 14.72
N LEU A 123 4.57 16.63 14.60
CA LEU A 123 3.24 16.10 14.91
C LEU A 123 2.96 16.06 16.42
N ARG A 124 4.00 15.99 17.26
CA ARG A 124 3.89 16.09 18.73
C ARG A 124 3.71 17.53 19.19
N ASN A 125 4.41 18.47 18.55
CA ASN A 125 4.42 19.89 18.92
C ASN A 125 4.04 20.79 17.73
N PRO A 126 2.82 20.69 17.19
CA PRO A 126 2.47 21.36 15.93
C PRO A 126 2.48 22.90 16.01
N SER A 127 2.37 23.46 17.21
CA SER A 127 2.39 24.90 17.44
C SER A 127 3.75 25.48 17.83
N ALA A 128 4.78 24.64 17.97
CA ALA A 128 6.13 25.07 18.33
C ALA A 128 6.83 25.84 17.20
#